data_AF-A0A821NSC6-F1
#
_entry.id   AF-A0A821NSC6-F1
#
_cell.length_a   1.000
_cell.length_b   1.000
_cell.length_c   1.000
_cell.angle_alpha   90.00
_cell.angle_beta   90.00
_cell.angle_gamma   90.00
#
_symmetry.space_group_name_H-M   'P 1'
#
loop_
_entity.id
_entity.type
_entity.pdbx_description
1 polymer ?
#
loop_
_entity_poly.entity_id
_entity_poly.type
_entity_poly.pdbx_seq_one_letter_code
_entity_poly.pdbx_strand_id
1 'polypeptide(L)'
;MFSFLQMIQHALPLCLTISWVYAFAMLTQSIVYEKEVRLKEVMKIMGLNNGVHWVAWFITIFSQTTVVMVAVTIILHFGKVLVHSNPFLIFIIFEIYALSTISLAFLVSVFYSKAKIAAACSGIIYLLTYVPCMYISIREDLAQDTIPKWAKMLASLFSTSAFGMGAKYIAFYENIGTGIQFDNIRYSPVEGDHFTCFETVLFMLLDTLIHLILMWYIENVYPGTYGIPKKWYFPFTISYWTGEIYVE
;
A
#
# COMPACT_ATOMS: atom_id res chain seq x y z
N MET A 1 -16.42 29.09 5.73
CA MET A 1 -16.22 28.16 4.60
C MET A 1 -14.73 27.92 4.34
N PHE A 2 -13.91 28.96 4.19
CA PHE A 2 -12.45 28.83 4.02
C PHE A 2 -11.74 28.02 5.12
N SER A 3 -12.06 28.30 6.40
CA SER A 3 -11.50 27.54 7.54
C SER A 3 -11.92 26.07 7.57
N PHE A 4 -13.07 25.72 6.99
CA PHE A 4 -13.56 24.34 6.92
C PHE A 4 -12.83 23.54 5.83
N LEU A 5 -12.59 24.15 4.67
CA LEU A 5 -11.81 23.55 3.58
C LEU A 5 -10.33 23.34 3.98
N GLN A 6 -9.73 24.30 4.69
CA GLN A 6 -8.39 24.11 5.28
C GLN A 6 -8.36 22.98 6.30
N MET A 7 -9.39 22.84 7.14
CA MET A 7 -9.45 21.72 8.08
C MET A 7 -9.56 20.36 7.35
N ILE A 8 -10.34 20.30 6.27
CA ILE A 8 -10.42 19.11 5.40
C ILE A 8 -9.04 18.78 4.80
N GLN A 9 -8.28 19.77 4.34
CA GLN A 9 -6.97 19.57 3.73
C GLN A 9 -5.98 18.82 4.64
N HIS A 10 -5.99 19.08 5.95
CA HIS A 10 -5.12 18.39 6.90
C HIS A 10 -5.77 17.13 7.48
N ALA A 11 -7.09 17.13 7.72
CA ALA A 11 -7.78 16.03 8.39
C ALA A 11 -8.11 14.85 7.46
N LEU A 12 -8.37 15.10 6.17
CA LEU A 12 -8.77 14.07 5.21
C LEU A 12 -7.69 13.01 4.98
N PRO A 13 -6.41 13.37 4.73
CA PRO A 13 -5.34 12.37 4.61
C PRO A 13 -5.17 11.53 5.88
N LEU A 14 -5.22 12.17 7.05
CA LEU A 14 -5.09 11.50 8.35
C LEU A 14 -6.22 10.52 8.61
N CYS A 15 -7.47 10.94 8.38
CA CYS A 15 -8.64 10.11 8.62
C CYS A 15 -8.64 8.89 7.69
N LEU A 16 -8.34 9.09 6.40
CA LEU A 16 -8.31 8.00 5.42
C LEU A 16 -7.21 6.98 5.74
N THR A 17 -5.99 7.41 6.07
CA THR A 17 -4.90 6.46 6.39
C THR A 17 -5.12 5.72 7.71
N ILE A 18 -5.56 6.43 8.76
CA ILE A 18 -5.77 5.83 10.09
C ILE A 18 -6.94 4.84 10.08
N SER A 19 -8.00 5.10 9.30
CA SER A 19 -9.14 4.20 9.19
C SER A 19 -8.76 2.79 8.71
N TRP A 20 -7.70 2.69 7.90
CA TRP A 20 -7.21 1.44 7.32
C TRP A 20 -6.28 0.63 8.24
N VAL A 21 -5.82 1.19 9.36
CA VAL A 21 -4.91 0.50 10.30
C VAL A 21 -5.51 -0.82 10.78
N TYR A 22 -6.80 -0.80 11.15
CA TYR A 22 -7.48 -2.00 11.64
C TYR A 22 -7.62 -3.06 10.54
N ALA A 23 -8.03 -2.66 9.32
CA ALA A 23 -8.15 -3.56 8.19
C ALA A 23 -6.80 -4.22 7.85
N PHE A 24 -5.71 -3.44 7.83
CA PHE A 24 -4.35 -3.93 7.60
C PHE A 24 -3.90 -4.95 8.66
N ALA A 25 -4.16 -4.65 9.94
CA ALA A 25 -3.79 -5.53 11.04
C ALA A 25 -4.55 -6.87 10.99
N MET A 26 -5.86 -6.82 10.73
CA MET A 26 -6.71 -8.01 10.62
C MET A 26 -6.36 -8.86 9.40
N LEU A 27 -6.06 -8.22 8.26
CA LEU A 27 -5.61 -8.91 7.06
C LEU A 27 -4.30 -9.66 7.34
N THR A 28 -3.30 -8.99 7.90
CA THR A 28 -2.03 -9.64 8.28
C THR A 28 -2.25 -10.78 9.27
N GLN A 29 -3.11 -10.57 10.27
CA GLN A 29 -3.48 -11.59 11.24
C GLN A 29 -4.09 -12.83 10.58
N SER A 30 -5.00 -12.66 9.61
CA SER A 30 -5.70 -13.76 8.96
C SER A 30 -4.75 -14.68 8.19
N ILE A 31 -3.78 -14.11 7.48
CA ILE A 31 -2.76 -14.85 6.74
C ILE A 31 -1.83 -15.60 7.70
N VAL A 32 -1.37 -14.93 8.76
CA VAL A 32 -0.48 -15.55 9.75
C VAL A 32 -1.23 -16.59 10.58
N TYR A 33 -2.53 -16.42 10.82
CA TYR A 33 -3.38 -17.40 11.49
C TYR A 33 -3.49 -18.69 10.69
N GLU A 34 -3.71 -18.59 9.37
CA GLU A 34 -3.73 -19.77 8.51
C GLU A 34 -2.37 -20.51 8.51
N LYS A 35 -1.28 -19.75 8.50
CA LYS A 35 0.10 -20.27 8.65
C LYS A 35 0.30 -20.93 10.02
N GLU A 36 -0.22 -20.34 11.09
CA GLU A 36 -0.11 -20.85 12.46
C GLU A 36 -0.85 -22.19 12.65
N VAL A 37 -2.03 -22.35 12.03
CA VAL A 37 -2.83 -23.59 12.04
C VAL A 37 -2.33 -24.61 11.00
N ARG A 38 -1.30 -24.26 10.20
CA ARG A 38 -0.69 -25.10 9.16
C ARG A 38 -1.64 -25.51 8.03
N LEU A 39 -2.72 -24.75 7.81
CA LEU A 39 -3.65 -25.02 6.71
C LEU A 39 -2.94 -24.96 5.35
N LYS A 40 -1.98 -24.04 5.21
CA LYS A 40 -1.10 -23.92 4.03
C LYS A 40 -0.30 -25.21 3.74
N GLU A 41 0.17 -25.92 4.76
CA GLU A 41 0.91 -27.18 4.59
C GLU A 41 -0.02 -28.33 4.21
N VAL A 42 -1.21 -28.38 4.81
CA VAL A 42 -2.24 -29.36 4.45
C VAL A 42 -2.60 -29.23 2.98
N MET A 43 -2.78 -28.01 2.47
CA MET A 43 -3.06 -27.76 1.05
C MET A 43 -1.90 -28.18 0.13
N LYS A 44 -0.65 -28.02 0.60
CA LYS A 44 0.54 -28.48 -0.13
C LYS A 44 0.60 -30.00 -0.22
N ILE A 45 0.23 -30.72 0.84
CA ILE A 45 0.12 -32.19 0.84
C ILE A 45 -0.95 -32.67 -0.14
N MET A 46 -2.02 -31.89 -0.32
CA MET A 46 -3.07 -32.15 -1.33
C MET A 46 -2.63 -31.84 -2.77
N GLY A 47 -1.37 -31.46 -2.99
CA GLY A 47 -0.79 -31.23 -4.32
C GLY A 47 -0.90 -29.78 -4.84
N LEU A 48 -1.31 -28.82 -4.00
CA LEU A 48 -1.41 -27.43 -4.42
C LEU A 48 -0.06 -26.72 -4.39
N ASN A 49 0.28 -26.00 -5.47
CA ASN A 49 1.48 -25.17 -5.53
C ASN A 49 1.31 -23.93 -4.64
N ASN A 50 2.41 -23.52 -3.98
CA ASN A 50 2.46 -22.37 -3.09
C ASN A 50 2.02 -21.06 -3.76
N GLY A 51 2.33 -20.88 -5.04
CA GLY A 51 1.90 -19.70 -5.80
C GLY A 51 0.38 -19.58 -5.90
N VAL A 52 -0.35 -20.70 -5.99
CA VAL A 52 -1.82 -20.68 -6.08
C VAL A 52 -2.45 -20.20 -4.79
N HIS A 53 -1.86 -20.52 -3.64
CA HIS A 53 -2.32 -20.05 -2.34
C HIS A 53 -2.23 -18.52 -2.21
N TRP A 54 -1.10 -17.93 -2.62
CA TRP A 54 -0.94 -16.48 -2.64
C TRP A 54 -1.86 -15.78 -3.63
N VAL A 55 -2.03 -16.36 -4.82
CA VAL A 55 -2.96 -15.81 -5.82
C VAL A 55 -4.40 -15.88 -5.30
N ALA A 56 -4.80 -16.95 -4.62
CA ALA A 56 -6.12 -17.06 -4.01
C ALA A 56 -6.34 -15.98 -2.94
N TRP A 57 -5.38 -15.79 -2.03
CA TRP A 57 -5.42 -14.69 -1.05
C TRP A 57 -5.46 -13.32 -1.70
N PHE A 58 -4.68 -13.12 -2.75
CA PHE A 58 -4.66 -11.86 -3.48
C PHE A 58 -6.04 -11.57 -4.07
N ILE A 59 -6.65 -12.52 -4.78
CA ILE A 59 -7.97 -12.33 -5.41
C ILE A 59 -9.06 -12.07 -4.37
N THR A 60 -9.10 -12.85 -3.28
CA THR A 60 -10.13 -12.71 -2.25
C THR A 60 -10.03 -11.35 -1.57
N ILE A 61 -8.84 -10.95 -1.14
CA ILE A 61 -8.61 -9.66 -0.49
C ILE A 61 -8.80 -8.49 -1.47
N PHE A 62 -8.28 -8.60 -2.69
CA PHE A 62 -8.45 -7.57 -3.73
C PHE A 62 -9.94 -7.33 -3.98
N SER A 63 -10.72 -8.38 -4.24
CA SER A 63 -12.17 -8.24 -4.46
C SER A 63 -12.91 -7.59 -3.28
N GLN A 64 -12.55 -7.92 -2.04
CA GLN A 64 -13.14 -7.31 -0.85
C GLN A 64 -12.76 -5.83 -0.71
N THR A 65 -11.50 -5.49 -0.94
CA THR A 65 -10.99 -4.13 -0.82
C THR A 65 -11.50 -3.21 -1.93
N THR A 66 -11.65 -3.71 -3.17
CA THR A 66 -12.26 -2.95 -4.27
C THR A 66 -13.69 -2.51 -3.93
N VAL A 67 -14.50 -3.39 -3.32
CA VAL A 67 -15.87 -3.05 -2.89
C VAL A 67 -15.86 -1.90 -1.88
N VAL A 68 -14.92 -1.94 -0.92
CA VAL A 68 -14.75 -0.86 0.07
C VAL A 68 -14.32 0.43 -0.60
N MET A 69 -13.37 0.40 -1.54
CA MET A 69 -12.90 1.60 -2.24
C MET A 69 -13.98 2.24 -3.11
N VAL A 70 -14.78 1.44 -3.82
CA VAL A 70 -15.96 1.94 -4.55
C VAL A 70 -16.92 2.66 -3.59
N ALA A 71 -17.23 2.06 -2.44
CA ALA A 71 -18.12 2.67 -1.45
C ALA A 71 -17.56 3.99 -0.90
N VAL A 72 -16.26 4.05 -0.58
CA VAL A 72 -15.60 5.28 -0.10
C VAL A 72 -15.62 6.39 -1.16
N THR A 73 -15.35 6.07 -2.43
CA THR A 73 -15.42 7.04 -3.53
C THR A 73 -16.84 7.59 -3.71
N ILE A 74 -17.86 6.73 -3.64
CA ILE A 74 -19.27 7.14 -3.70
C ILE A 74 -19.59 8.09 -2.56
N ILE A 75 -19.20 7.75 -1.32
CA ILE A 75 -19.45 8.58 -0.14
C ILE A 75 -18.77 9.95 -0.26
N LEU A 76 -17.53 10.00 -0.74
CA LEU A 76 -16.80 11.28 -0.89
C LEU A 76 -17.41 12.18 -1.99
N HIS A 77 -17.88 11.58 -3.09
CA HIS A 77 -18.51 12.30 -4.18
C HIS A 77 -19.91 12.82 -3.80
N PHE A 78 -20.79 11.95 -3.31
CA PHE A 78 -22.14 12.34 -2.89
C PHE A 78 -22.16 13.16 -1.60
N GLY A 79 -21.17 12.96 -0.73
CA GLY A 79 -20.94 13.75 0.48
C GLY A 79 -20.46 15.18 0.21
N LYS A 80 -20.29 15.56 -1.08
CA LYS A 80 -19.82 16.89 -1.51
C LYS A 80 -18.49 17.30 -0.88
N VAL A 81 -17.63 16.34 -0.59
CA VAL A 81 -16.28 16.59 -0.06
C VAL A 81 -15.30 16.85 -1.20
N LEU A 82 -15.44 16.11 -2.31
CA LEU A 82 -14.67 16.25 -3.55
C LEU A 82 -15.65 16.46 -4.71
N VAL A 83 -16.13 17.70 -4.87
CA VAL A 83 -17.17 18.10 -5.83
C VAL A 83 -16.60 18.31 -7.23
N HIS A 84 -15.42 18.91 -7.32
CA HIS A 84 -14.77 19.31 -8.57
C HIS A 84 -13.91 18.21 -9.18
N SER A 85 -13.45 17.27 -8.35
CA SER A 85 -12.58 16.16 -8.75
C SER A 85 -13.33 15.04 -9.48
N ASN A 86 -12.68 14.43 -10.47
CA ASN A 86 -13.27 13.32 -11.21
C ASN A 86 -13.36 12.04 -10.34
N PRO A 87 -14.56 11.48 -10.09
CA PRO A 87 -14.73 10.35 -9.17
C PRO A 87 -14.02 9.08 -9.65
N PHE A 88 -13.91 8.86 -10.97
CA PHE A 88 -13.22 7.69 -11.51
C PHE A 88 -11.71 7.74 -11.23
N LEU A 89 -11.12 8.93 -11.26
CA LEU A 89 -9.70 9.12 -10.99
C LEU A 89 -9.41 8.92 -9.49
N ILE A 90 -10.27 9.44 -8.61
CA ILE A 90 -10.19 9.18 -7.16
C ILE A 90 -10.27 7.69 -6.87
N PHE A 91 -11.20 6.98 -7.52
CA PHE A 91 -11.32 5.52 -7.40
C PHE A 91 -10.00 4.81 -7.77
N ILE A 92 -9.38 5.16 -8.90
CA ILE A 92 -8.10 4.56 -9.31
C ILE A 92 -6.99 4.82 -8.28
N ILE A 93 -6.89 6.04 -7.73
CA ILE A 93 -5.87 6.35 -6.71
C ILE A 93 -6.09 5.49 -5.45
N PHE A 94 -7.32 5.34 -5.00
CA PHE A 94 -7.65 4.50 -3.85
C PHE A 94 -7.42 3.02 -4.12
N GLU A 95 -7.73 2.54 -5.32
CA GLU A 95 -7.50 1.15 -5.70
C GLU A 95 -6.00 0.80 -5.73
N ILE A 96 -5.17 1.70 -6.26
CA ILE A 96 -3.70 1.53 -6.26
C ILE A 96 -3.15 1.56 -4.83
N TYR A 97 -3.71 2.42 -3.97
CA TYR A 97 -3.35 2.43 -2.55
C TYR A 97 -3.76 1.14 -1.83
N ALA A 98 -4.95 0.59 -2.12
CA ALA A 98 -5.39 -0.71 -1.62
C ALA A 98 -4.42 -1.82 -2.04
N LEU A 99 -4.07 -1.85 -3.33
CA LEU A 99 -3.11 -2.81 -3.89
C LEU A 99 -1.76 -2.77 -3.15
N SER A 100 -1.24 -1.56 -2.91
CA SER A 100 0.02 -1.38 -2.20
C SER A 100 -0.06 -1.85 -0.76
N THR A 101 -1.16 -1.53 -0.08
CA THR A 101 -1.39 -1.95 1.30
C THR A 101 -1.50 -3.48 1.43
N ILE A 102 -2.13 -4.15 0.45
CA ILE A 102 -2.18 -5.62 0.38
C ILE A 102 -0.78 -6.21 0.22
N SER A 103 0.02 -5.68 -0.71
CA SER A 103 1.39 -6.18 -0.93
C SER A 103 2.30 -6.00 0.29
N LEU A 104 2.17 -4.87 1.01
CA LEU A 104 2.86 -4.65 2.27
C LEU A 104 2.42 -5.66 3.33
N ALA A 105 1.12 -5.93 3.43
CA ALA A 105 0.62 -6.90 4.40
C ALA A 105 1.11 -8.32 4.10
N PHE A 106 1.18 -8.70 2.83
CA PHE A 106 1.80 -9.96 2.40
C PHE A 106 3.26 -10.03 2.80
N LEU A 107 4.05 -8.98 2.55
CA LEU A 107 5.45 -8.93 2.98
C LEU A 107 5.58 -9.11 4.50
N VAL A 108 4.81 -8.33 5.27
CA VAL A 108 4.84 -8.38 6.75
C VAL A 108 4.45 -9.76 7.26
N SER A 109 3.44 -10.41 6.65
CA SER A 109 2.96 -11.72 7.07
C SER A 109 4.03 -12.83 6.99
N VAL A 110 4.98 -12.73 6.05
CA VAL A 110 6.03 -13.75 5.88
C VAL A 110 6.98 -13.81 7.09
N PHE A 111 7.25 -12.67 7.73
CA PHE A 111 8.16 -12.56 8.87
C PHE A 111 7.60 -13.13 10.18
N TYR A 112 6.27 -13.22 10.30
CA TYR A 112 5.63 -13.67 11.53
C TYR A 112 5.10 -15.11 11.41
N SER A 113 5.09 -15.80 12.55
CA SER A 113 4.54 -17.16 12.70
C SER A 113 3.41 -17.24 13.71
N LYS A 114 3.13 -16.14 14.44
CA LYS A 114 2.10 -16.06 15.48
C LYS A 114 1.12 -14.94 15.17
N ALA A 115 -0.16 -15.28 15.02
CA ALA A 115 -1.17 -14.37 14.47
C ALA A 115 -1.37 -13.13 15.35
N LYS A 116 -1.46 -13.31 16.67
CA LYS A 116 -1.69 -12.18 17.61
C LYS A 116 -0.53 -11.19 17.63
N ILE A 117 0.71 -11.68 17.57
CA ILE A 117 1.91 -10.84 17.53
C ILE A 117 1.98 -10.11 16.19
N ALA A 118 1.68 -10.80 15.09
CA ALA A 118 1.62 -10.20 13.77
C ALA A 118 0.59 -9.07 13.69
N ALA A 119 -0.62 -9.26 14.26
CA ALA A 119 -1.66 -8.24 14.30
C ALA A 119 -1.20 -6.97 15.03
N ALA A 120 -0.60 -7.12 16.21
CA ALA A 120 -0.11 -5.98 16.99
C ALA A 120 1.04 -5.24 16.29
N CYS A 121 2.04 -5.99 15.80
CA CYS A 121 3.19 -5.40 15.13
C CYS A 121 2.84 -4.77 13.78
N SER A 122 1.94 -5.38 13.00
CA SER A 122 1.51 -4.84 11.70
C SER A 122 0.83 -3.48 11.84
N GLY A 123 -0.05 -3.29 12.84
CA GLY A 123 -0.63 -1.97 13.12
C GLY A 123 0.43 -0.90 13.43
N ILE A 124 1.48 -1.27 14.19
CA ILE A 124 2.61 -0.37 14.49
C ILE A 124 3.44 -0.08 13.23
N ILE A 125 3.77 -1.10 12.44
CA ILE A 125 4.52 -0.96 11.18
C ILE A 125 3.78 -0.01 10.25
N TYR A 126 2.47 -0.19 10.08
CA TYR A 126 1.65 0.65 9.23
C TYR A 126 1.64 2.11 9.68
N LEU A 127 1.55 2.36 10.99
CA LEU A 127 1.66 3.72 11.54
C LEU A 127 3.05 4.32 11.33
N LEU A 128 4.12 3.53 11.49
CA LEU A 128 5.50 3.97 11.23
C LEU A 128 5.69 4.39 9.77
N THR A 129 5.12 3.64 8.82
CA THR A 129 5.13 3.96 7.39
C THR A 129 4.47 5.32 7.08
N TYR A 130 3.54 5.79 7.93
CA TYR A 130 2.86 7.08 7.76
C TYR A 130 3.66 8.28 8.31
N VAL A 131 4.54 8.07 9.28
CA VAL A 131 5.33 9.13 9.95
C VAL A 131 6.09 10.05 8.99
N PRO A 132 6.75 9.56 7.92
CA PRO A 132 7.46 10.42 6.96
C PRO A 132 6.57 11.50 6.33
N CYS A 133 5.31 11.17 5.98
CA CYS A 133 4.36 12.14 5.44
C CYS A 133 3.95 13.18 6.48
N MET A 134 3.74 12.75 7.72
CA MET A 134 3.39 13.65 8.83
C MET A 134 4.52 14.67 9.06
N TYR A 135 5.77 14.21 9.08
CA TYR A 135 6.95 15.06 9.23
C TYR A 135 7.08 16.10 8.10
N ILE A 136 6.93 15.66 6.84
CA ILE A 136 6.97 16.54 5.67
C ILE A 136 5.84 17.58 5.74
N SER A 137 4.62 17.16 6.06
CA SER A 137 3.47 18.06 6.15
C SER A 137 3.66 19.14 7.22
N ILE A 138 4.12 18.74 8.41
CA ILE A 138 4.40 19.69 9.50
C ILE A 138 5.50 20.69 9.12
N ARG A 139 6.55 20.24 8.43
CA ARG A 139 7.64 21.13 8.00
C ARG A 139 7.21 22.12 6.93
N GLU A 140 6.43 21.69 5.94
CA GLU A 140 5.88 22.59 4.93
C GLU A 140 4.97 23.65 5.56
N ASP A 141 4.10 23.24 6.49
CA ASP A 141 3.09 24.13 7.05
C ASP A 141 3.66 25.07 8.13
N LEU A 142 4.67 24.64 8.89
CA LEU A 142 5.20 25.38 10.05
C LEU A 142 6.50 26.15 9.76
N ALA A 143 7.37 25.64 8.88
CA ALA A 143 8.67 26.24 8.59
C ALA A 143 8.71 27.01 7.26
N GLN A 144 7.68 26.87 6.40
CA GLN A 144 7.66 27.44 5.04
C GLN A 144 8.92 27.09 4.21
N ASP A 145 9.61 26.02 4.60
CA ASP A 145 10.81 25.52 3.93
C ASP A 145 10.41 24.77 2.66
N THR A 146 11.04 25.10 1.53
CA THR A 146 10.95 24.28 0.33
C THR A 146 11.68 22.96 0.55
N ILE A 147 10.93 21.89 0.80
CA ILE A 147 11.50 20.55 0.95
C ILE A 147 11.98 20.08 -0.43
N PRO A 148 13.23 19.59 -0.54
CA PRO A 148 13.74 19.15 -1.82
C PRO A 148 12.98 17.92 -2.33
N LYS A 149 12.75 17.84 -3.63
CA LYS A 149 11.99 16.76 -4.29
C LYS A 149 12.44 15.36 -3.91
N TRP A 150 13.76 15.14 -3.77
CA TRP A 150 14.31 13.83 -3.41
C TRP A 150 13.83 13.34 -2.04
N ALA A 151 13.62 14.25 -1.07
CA ALA A 151 13.13 13.89 0.26
C ALA A 151 11.66 13.45 0.19
N LYS A 152 10.85 14.10 -0.64
CA LYS A 152 9.47 13.68 -0.94
C LYS A 152 9.44 12.33 -1.65
N MET A 153 10.32 12.11 -2.62
CA MET A 153 10.46 10.83 -3.32
C MET A 153 10.81 9.67 -2.38
N LEU A 154 11.78 9.90 -1.46
CA LEU A 154 12.15 8.89 -0.46
C LEU A 154 11.01 8.61 0.51
N ALA A 155 10.32 9.64 0.96
CA ALA A 155 9.17 9.45 1.82
C ALA A 155 7.99 8.81 1.08
N SER A 156 7.82 9.02 -0.23
CA SER A 156 6.82 8.33 -1.04
C SER A 156 7.20 6.89 -1.40
N LEU A 157 8.42 6.43 -1.09
CA LEU A 157 8.77 5.02 -1.22
C LEU A 157 7.86 4.16 -0.31
N PHE A 158 7.44 4.71 0.81
CA PHE A 158 6.46 4.12 1.69
C PHE A 158 5.05 4.47 1.19
N SER A 159 4.24 3.47 0.85
CA SER A 159 2.93 3.70 0.22
C SER A 159 1.91 4.47 1.07
N THR A 160 1.91 4.33 2.40
CA THR A 160 0.98 5.08 3.26
C THR A 160 1.32 6.57 3.32
N SER A 161 2.61 6.93 3.23
CA SER A 161 3.05 8.32 3.11
C SER A 161 2.87 8.88 1.71
N ALA A 162 3.09 8.08 0.66
CA ALA A 162 2.78 8.49 -0.73
C ALA A 162 1.29 8.83 -0.88
N PHE A 163 0.41 7.98 -0.33
CA PHE A 163 -1.02 8.23 -0.32
C PHE A 163 -1.39 9.45 0.54
N GLY A 164 -0.77 9.62 1.71
CA GLY A 164 -0.98 10.79 2.57
C GLY A 164 -0.66 12.12 1.85
N MET A 165 0.48 12.17 1.14
CA MET A 165 0.82 13.33 0.30
C MET A 165 -0.13 13.48 -0.87
N GLY A 166 -0.44 12.38 -1.58
CA GLY A 166 -1.41 12.35 -2.67
C GLY A 166 -2.74 12.96 -2.25
N ALA A 167 -3.31 12.50 -1.14
CA ALA A 167 -4.55 13.01 -0.55
C ALA A 167 -4.48 14.51 -0.18
N LYS A 168 -3.33 14.99 0.33
CA LYS A 168 -3.09 16.43 0.57
C LYS A 168 -3.18 17.22 -0.74
N TYR A 169 -2.56 16.74 -1.82
CA TYR A 169 -2.67 17.38 -3.14
C TYR A 169 -4.10 17.35 -3.70
N ILE A 170 -4.83 16.23 -3.55
CA ILE A 170 -6.25 16.16 -3.96
C ILE A 170 -7.06 17.25 -3.27
N ALA A 171 -6.91 17.37 -1.95
CA ALA A 171 -7.62 18.38 -1.18
C ALA A 171 -7.23 19.81 -1.58
N PHE A 172 -5.97 20.04 -1.95
CA PHE A 172 -5.50 21.35 -2.40
C PHE A 172 -6.07 21.73 -3.78
N TYR A 173 -6.13 20.79 -4.73
CA TYR A 173 -6.82 20.99 -6.02
C TYR A 173 -8.30 21.30 -5.85
N GLU A 174 -8.94 20.64 -4.88
CA GLU A 174 -10.34 20.89 -4.56
C GLU A 174 -10.55 22.29 -3.95
N ASN A 175 -9.62 22.75 -3.10
CA ASN A 175 -9.67 24.08 -2.49
C ASN A 175 -9.51 25.22 -3.52
N ILE A 176 -8.72 25.01 -4.57
CA ILE A 176 -8.59 25.95 -5.69
C ILE A 176 -9.84 25.94 -6.59
N GLY A 177 -10.68 24.90 -6.51
CA GLY A 177 -11.91 24.77 -7.30
C GLY A 177 -11.73 24.15 -8.68
N THR A 178 -10.52 23.70 -9.03
CA THR A 178 -10.26 22.96 -10.28
C THR A 178 -10.52 21.47 -10.13
N GLY A 179 -10.25 20.92 -8.93
CA GLY A 179 -10.33 19.48 -8.67
C GLY A 179 -9.28 18.68 -9.43
N ILE A 180 -9.12 17.41 -9.08
CA ILE A 180 -8.24 16.52 -9.83
C ILE A 180 -8.93 16.03 -11.11
N GLN A 181 -8.27 16.27 -12.23
CA GLN A 181 -8.65 15.82 -13.56
C GLN A 181 -7.46 15.13 -14.24
N PHE A 182 -7.72 14.31 -15.27
CA PHE A 182 -6.68 13.61 -16.01
C PHE A 182 -5.65 14.55 -16.66
N ASP A 183 -6.10 15.74 -17.09
CA ASP A 183 -5.25 16.73 -17.72
C ASP A 183 -4.30 17.42 -16.71
N ASN A 184 -4.73 17.53 -15.45
CA ASN A 184 -4.02 18.31 -14.42
C ASN A 184 -3.15 17.45 -13.48
N ILE A 185 -3.30 16.11 -13.50
CA ILE A 185 -2.61 15.20 -12.57
C ILE A 185 -1.07 15.26 -12.64
N ARG A 186 -0.53 15.69 -13.80
CA ARG A 186 0.91 15.79 -14.08
C ARG A 186 1.51 17.15 -13.73
N TYR A 187 0.68 18.12 -13.38
CA TYR A 187 1.13 19.42 -12.91
C TYR A 187 1.12 19.42 -11.38
N SER A 188 1.92 20.28 -10.75
CA SER A 188 1.85 20.50 -9.30
C SER A 188 0.96 21.70 -9.05
N PRO A 189 0.06 21.65 -8.06
CA PRO A 189 -0.77 22.80 -7.74
C PRO A 189 -0.07 23.82 -6.85
N VAL A 190 1.05 23.45 -6.20
CA VAL A 190 1.79 24.30 -5.28
C VAL A 190 2.91 25.01 -6.03
N GLU A 191 2.92 26.35 -5.98
CA GLU A 191 3.99 27.16 -6.56
C GLU A 191 5.35 26.80 -5.93
N GLY A 192 6.33 26.44 -6.77
CA GLY A 192 7.67 26.04 -6.32
C GLY A 192 7.85 24.57 -5.96
N ASP A 193 6.80 23.74 -6.06
CA ASP A 193 6.88 22.30 -5.83
C ASP A 193 6.92 21.50 -7.15
N HIS A 194 7.92 20.65 -7.31
CA HIS A 194 8.10 19.80 -8.50
C HIS A 194 7.56 18.37 -8.32
N PHE A 195 6.91 18.09 -7.19
CA PHE A 195 6.29 16.81 -6.90
C PHE A 195 4.81 16.83 -7.29
N THR A 196 4.32 15.77 -7.94
CA THR A 196 2.98 15.76 -8.54
C THR A 196 2.14 14.60 -8.03
N CYS A 197 0.81 14.72 -8.15
CA CYS A 197 -0.09 13.62 -7.81
C CYS A 197 0.13 12.39 -8.72
N PHE A 198 0.64 12.58 -9.94
CA PHE A 198 1.04 11.46 -10.78
C PHE A 198 2.26 10.71 -10.21
N GLU A 199 3.24 11.43 -9.67
CA GLU A 199 4.43 10.82 -9.07
C GLU A 199 4.07 9.99 -7.83
N THR A 200 3.13 10.43 -6.99
CA THR A 200 2.67 9.63 -5.84
C THR A 200 2.07 8.30 -6.27
N VAL A 201 1.24 8.30 -7.32
CA VAL A 201 0.65 7.09 -7.90
C VAL A 201 1.72 6.15 -8.45
N LEU A 202 2.71 6.71 -9.15
CA LEU A 202 3.83 5.93 -9.68
C LEU A 202 4.65 5.29 -8.55
N PHE A 203 4.95 6.03 -7.49
CA PHE A 203 5.66 5.48 -6.33
C PHE A 203 4.86 4.40 -5.59
N MET A 204 3.55 4.54 -5.46
CA MET A 204 2.70 3.46 -4.91
C MET A 204 2.75 2.21 -5.78
N LEU A 205 2.72 2.34 -7.11
CA LEU A 205 2.88 1.18 -8.00
C LEU A 205 4.27 0.55 -7.88
N LEU A 206 5.34 1.35 -7.83
CA LEU A 206 6.68 0.83 -7.61
C LEU A 206 6.79 0.09 -6.27
N ASP A 207 6.20 0.65 -5.21
CA ASP A 207 6.16 0.05 -3.89
C ASP A 207 5.48 -1.32 -3.93
N THR A 208 4.36 -1.45 -4.66
CA THR A 208 3.66 -2.74 -4.81
C THR A 208 4.57 -3.82 -5.42
N LEU A 209 5.31 -3.47 -6.47
CA LEU A 209 6.21 -4.40 -7.16
C LEU A 209 7.37 -4.81 -6.25
N ILE A 210 7.97 -3.85 -5.55
CA ILE A 210 9.06 -4.10 -4.60
C ILE A 210 8.59 -5.05 -3.50
N HIS A 211 7.42 -4.80 -2.89
CA HIS A 211 6.86 -5.64 -1.85
C HIS A 211 6.56 -7.06 -2.33
N LEU A 212 6.01 -7.24 -3.53
CA LEU A 212 5.73 -8.56 -4.10
C LEU A 212 7.01 -9.34 -4.42
N ILE A 213 8.03 -8.67 -4.97
CA ILE A 213 9.34 -9.29 -5.24
C ILE A 213 10.02 -9.70 -3.93
N LEU A 214 10.01 -8.82 -2.93
CA LEU A 214 10.57 -9.12 -1.61
C LEU A 214 9.83 -10.27 -0.93
N MET A 215 8.49 -10.29 -1.00
CA MET A 215 7.68 -11.38 -0.47
C MET A 215 8.06 -12.71 -1.11
N TRP A 216 8.12 -12.76 -2.44
CA TRP A 216 8.51 -13.96 -3.18
C TRP A 216 9.95 -14.41 -2.84
N TYR A 217 10.89 -13.48 -2.73
CA TYR A 217 12.27 -13.78 -2.37
C TYR A 217 12.39 -14.34 -0.96
N ILE A 218 11.81 -13.65 0.03
CA ILE A 218 11.90 -14.02 1.45
C ILE A 218 11.20 -15.34 1.70
N GLU A 219 10.07 -15.60 1.05
CA GLU A 219 9.39 -16.88 1.24
C GLU A 219 10.20 -18.07 0.74
N ASN A 220 10.92 -17.93 -0.39
CA ASN A 220 11.77 -19.01 -0.91
C ASN A 220 13.03 -19.22 -0.05
N VAL A 221 13.61 -18.15 0.50
CA VAL A 221 14.82 -18.21 1.34
C VAL A 221 14.50 -18.62 2.78
N TYR A 222 13.38 -18.14 3.33
CA TYR A 222 12.91 -18.40 4.68
C TYR A 222 11.46 -18.92 4.67
N PRO A 223 11.22 -20.18 4.27
CA PRO A 223 9.87 -20.75 4.19
C PRO A 223 9.24 -21.07 5.56
N GLY A 224 9.89 -20.70 6.68
CA GLY A 224 9.42 -20.96 8.04
C GLY A 224 9.86 -22.31 8.60
N THR A 225 9.18 -22.78 9.65
CA THR A 225 9.59 -23.94 10.48
C THR A 225 9.51 -25.30 9.79
N TYR A 226 8.80 -25.43 8.68
CA TYR A 226 8.50 -26.73 8.04
C TYR A 226 8.86 -26.78 6.54
N GLY A 227 9.38 -25.69 5.99
CA GLY A 227 9.86 -25.65 4.60
C GLY A 227 11.38 -25.83 4.52
N ILE A 228 11.86 -26.41 3.41
CA ILE A 228 13.29 -26.51 3.13
C ILE A 228 13.75 -25.16 2.57
N PRO A 229 14.64 -24.41 3.26
CA PRO A 229 15.10 -23.10 2.80
C PRO A 229 15.93 -23.24 1.52
N LYS A 230 15.64 -22.42 0.50
CA LYS A 230 16.49 -22.32 -0.69
C LYS A 230 17.68 -21.40 -0.39
N LYS A 231 18.79 -21.62 -1.08
CA LYS A 231 20.00 -20.79 -0.94
C LYS A 231 19.71 -19.34 -1.38
N TRP A 232 20.40 -18.37 -0.78
CA TRP A 232 20.20 -16.94 -1.08
C TRP A 232 20.36 -16.57 -2.56
N TYR A 233 21.25 -17.24 -3.30
CA TYR A 233 21.45 -17.03 -4.73
C TYR A 233 20.52 -17.85 -5.64
N PHE A 234 19.45 -18.48 -5.11
CA PHE A 234 18.56 -19.32 -5.93
C PHE A 234 18.01 -18.60 -7.18
N PRO A 235 17.65 -17.29 -7.17
CA PRO A 235 17.07 -16.64 -8.36
C PRO A 235 18.03 -16.61 -9.56
N PHE A 236 19.34 -16.63 -9.29
CA PHE A 236 20.40 -16.63 -10.29
C PHE A 236 20.80 -18.03 -10.76
N THR A 237 20.16 -19.09 -10.25
CA THR A 237 20.50 -20.48 -10.58
C THR A 237 19.54 -21.01 -11.64
N ILE A 238 20.05 -21.36 -12.83
CA ILE A 238 19.23 -21.84 -13.97
C ILE A 238 18.41 -23.08 -13.59
N SER A 239 18.98 -23.97 -12.75
CA SER A 239 18.31 -25.18 -12.23
C SER A 239 16.96 -24.91 -11.55
N TYR A 240 16.74 -23.72 -10.96
CA TYR A 240 15.43 -23.37 -10.40
C TYR A 240 14.38 -23.15 -11.49
N TRP A 241 14.76 -22.49 -12.59
CA TRP A 241 13.84 -22.09 -13.66
C TRP A 241 13.54 -23.23 -14.63
N THR A 242 14.50 -24.13 -14.86
CA THR A 242 14.34 -25.27 -15.76
C THR A 242 13.74 -26.51 -15.11
N GLY A 243 13.60 -26.53 -13.78
CA GLY A 243 13.27 -27.74 -13.03
C GLY A 243 14.45 -28.73 -13.05
N GLU A 244 14.66 -29.46 -11.96
CA GLU A 244 15.56 -30.62 -12.02
C GLU A 244 14.92 -31.69 -12.89
N ILE A 245 15.44 -31.87 -14.11
CA ILE A 245 15.17 -33.05 -14.92
C ILE A 245 15.89 -34.21 -14.20
N TYR A 246 15.18 -34.94 -13.35
CA TYR A 246 15.65 -36.23 -12.90
C TYR A 246 15.65 -37.16 -14.11
N VAL A 247 16.84 -37.38 -14.67
CA VAL A 247 17.10 -38.47 -15.60
C VAL A 247 17.36 -39.69 -14.71
N GLU A 248 16.37 -40.57 -14.60
CA GLU A 248 16.57 -41.96 -14.14
C GLU A 248 17.40 -42.75 -15.14
#